data_AF-X1LLG1-F1
#
_entry.id   AF-X1LLG1-F1
#
_cell.length_a   1.000
_cell.length_b   1.000
_cell.length_c   1.000
_cell.angle_alpha   90.00
_cell.angle_beta   90.00
_cell.angle_gamma   90.00
#
_symmetry.space_group_name_H-M   'P 1'
#
loop_
_entity.id
_entity.type
_entity.pdbx_description
1 polymer ?
#
loop_
_entity_poly.entity_id
_entity_poly.type
_entity_poly.pdbx_seq_one_letter_code
_entity_poly.pdbx_strand_id
1 'polypeptide(L)'
;MAKTIVEINERIKNGKVVVVTAEEIIDIAKKEGIDKTAEKVDVVTTATFGPMCSSGAYINIGHARPRIKLGGGGTYINNVPAYAGFAAVDIYIGATALPDNDPRNQIHPGKFRYVGVT
;
A
#
# COMPACT_ATOMS: atom_id res chain seq x y z
N MET A 1 13.58 -20.76 4.98
CA MET A 1 13.68 -20.14 3.64
C MET A 1 12.55 -19.13 3.54
N ALA A 2 12.79 -17.90 3.06
CA ALA A 2 11.73 -16.90 2.99
C ALA A 2 10.76 -17.22 1.84
N LYS A 3 9.45 -17.14 2.10
CA LYS A 3 8.42 -17.27 1.06
C LYS A 3 8.54 -16.13 0.06
N THR A 4 8.36 -16.43 -1.21
CA THR A 4 8.33 -15.43 -2.28
C THR A 4 6.94 -14.78 -2.37
N ILE A 5 6.89 -13.57 -2.93
CA ILE A 5 5.62 -12.88 -3.21
C ILE A 5 4.74 -13.70 -4.16
N VAL A 6 5.32 -14.46 -5.09
CA VAL A 6 4.58 -15.32 -6.02
C VAL A 6 3.84 -16.41 -5.25
N GLU A 7 4.53 -17.12 -4.35
CA GLU A 7 3.92 -18.15 -3.51
C GLU A 7 2.84 -17.57 -2.59
N ILE A 8 3.08 -16.41 -1.97
CA ILE A 8 2.08 -15.74 -1.13
C ILE A 8 0.83 -15.39 -1.95
N ASN A 9 0.99 -14.85 -3.16
CA ASN A 9 -0.13 -14.52 -4.04
C ASN A 9 -0.93 -15.76 -4.48
N GLU A 10 -0.26 -16.89 -4.74
CA GLU A 10 -0.94 -18.15 -5.01
C GLU A 10 -1.73 -18.65 -3.79
N ARG A 11 -1.17 -18.56 -2.58
CA ARG A 11 -1.88 -18.89 -1.34
C ARG A 11 -3.10 -18.00 -1.12
N ILE A 12 -3.00 -16.70 -1.43
CA ILE A 12 -4.13 -15.75 -1.38
C ILE A 12 -5.22 -16.19 -2.36
N LYS A 13 -4.88 -16.44 -3.63
CA LYS A 13 -5.84 -16.89 -4.65
C LYS A 13 -6.53 -18.21 -4.29
N ASN A 14 -5.79 -19.11 -3.65
CA ASN A 14 -6.28 -20.43 -3.23
C ASN A 14 -6.99 -20.42 -1.86
N GLY A 15 -7.10 -19.28 -1.18
CA GLY A 15 -7.70 -19.18 0.15
C GLY A 15 -6.93 -19.91 1.25
N LYS A 16 -5.63 -20.17 1.04
CA LYS A 16 -4.72 -20.89 1.97
C LYS A 16 -3.73 -19.96 2.68
N VAL A 17 -3.90 -18.65 2.52
CA VAL A 17 -3.06 -17.64 3.15
C VAL A 17 -3.33 -17.59 4.65
N VAL A 18 -2.28 -17.62 5.45
CA VAL A 18 -2.34 -17.40 6.90
C VAL A 18 -2.02 -15.94 7.15
N VAL A 19 -3.06 -15.18 7.49
CA VAL A 19 -2.97 -13.76 7.82
C VAL A 19 -3.17 -13.61 9.32
N VAL A 20 -2.30 -12.84 9.96
CA VAL A 20 -2.40 -12.50 11.39
C VAL A 20 -2.20 -11.01 11.59
N THR A 21 -2.55 -10.51 12.77
CA THR A 21 -2.30 -9.14 13.19
C THR A 21 -0.92 -8.97 13.83
N ALA A 22 -0.48 -7.72 13.97
CA ALA A 22 0.73 -7.37 14.71
C ALA A 22 0.68 -7.78 16.19
N GLU A 23 -0.50 -7.94 16.78
CA GLU A 23 -0.66 -8.42 18.15
C GLU A 23 -0.55 -9.94 18.21
N GLU A 24 -1.25 -10.65 17.33
CA GLU A 24 -1.25 -12.13 17.28
C GLU A 24 0.14 -12.72 16.96
N ILE A 25 0.91 -12.07 16.08
CA ILE A 25 2.24 -12.58 15.69
C ILE A 25 3.20 -12.66 16.88
N ILE A 26 3.07 -11.76 17.86
CA ILE A 26 3.92 -11.72 19.04
C ILE A 26 3.72 -12.98 19.88
N ASP A 27 2.47 -13.40 20.08
CA ASP A 27 2.15 -14.57 20.90
C ASP A 27 2.47 -15.88 20.17
N ILE A 28 2.24 -15.94 18.85
CA ILE A 28 2.62 -17.09 18.03
C ILE A 28 4.14 -17.29 18.07
N ALA A 29 4.91 -16.21 17.90
CA ALA A 29 6.38 -16.26 17.95
C ALA A 29 6.90 -16.73 19.31
N LYS A 30 6.30 -16.29 20.42
CA LYS A 30 6.66 -16.74 21.78
C LYS A 30 6.38 -18.24 21.99
N LYS A 31 5.27 -18.74 21.45
CA LYS A 31 4.83 -20.13 21.64
C LYS A 31 5.53 -21.13 20.72
N GLU A 32 5.69 -20.77 19.45
CA GLU A 32 6.15 -21.68 18.40
C GLU A 32 7.61 -21.43 17.99
N GLY A 33 8.18 -20.28 18.36
CA GLY A 33 9.51 -19.83 17.92
C GLY A 33 9.47 -19.11 16.57
N ILE A 34 10.49 -18.28 16.32
CA ILE A 34 10.54 -17.38 15.15
C ILE A 34 10.53 -18.16 13.83
N ASP A 35 11.34 -19.22 13.72
CA ASP A 35 11.49 -19.97 12.47
C ASP A 35 10.17 -20.64 12.05
N LYS A 36 9.51 -21.34 12.98
CA LYS A 36 8.20 -21.97 12.72
C LYS A 36 7.12 -20.95 12.41
N THR A 37 7.16 -19.81 13.09
CA THR A 37 6.21 -18.72 12.87
C THR A 37 6.35 -18.16 11.46
N ALA A 38 7.59 -17.94 10.99
CA ALA A 38 7.87 -17.47 9.63
C ALA A 38 7.45 -18.49 8.55
N GLU A 39 7.57 -19.80 8.82
CA GLU A 39 7.08 -20.85 7.93
C GLU A 39 5.54 -20.91 7.88
N LYS A 40 4.87 -20.63 8.99
CA LYS A 40 3.41 -20.71 9.11
C LYS A 40 2.69 -19.48 8.58
N VAL A 41 3.12 -18.30 8.98
CA VAL A 41 2.46 -17.01 8.68
C VAL A 41 2.89 -16.49 7.31
N ASP A 42 1.93 -16.05 6.50
CA ASP A 42 2.20 -15.48 5.17
C ASP A 42 2.15 -13.96 5.17
N VAL A 43 1.22 -13.37 5.92
CA VAL A 43 1.01 -11.92 5.97
C VAL A 43 0.78 -11.49 7.41
N VAL A 44 1.50 -10.47 7.86
CA VAL A 44 1.23 -9.76 9.11
C VAL A 44 0.59 -8.43 8.78
N THR A 45 -0.60 -8.20 9.33
CA THR A 45 -1.35 -6.95 9.18
C THR A 45 -1.04 -6.04 10.35
N THR A 46 -0.51 -4.86 10.06
CA THR A 46 -0.08 -3.87 11.06
C THR A 46 -0.98 -2.63 11.11
N ALA A 47 -2.12 -2.68 10.42
CA ALA A 47 -3.00 -1.53 10.30
C ALA A 47 -3.64 -1.18 11.65
N THR A 48 -3.55 0.10 12.02
CA THR A 48 -4.37 0.69 13.08
C THR A 48 -5.67 1.21 12.46
N PHE A 49 -6.82 0.81 13.01
CA PHE A 49 -8.11 1.37 12.60
C PHE A 49 -8.34 2.69 13.33
N GLY A 50 -7.79 3.78 12.78
CA GLY A 50 -8.13 5.14 13.17
C GLY A 50 -8.44 5.97 11.92
N PRO A 51 -9.34 6.97 11.99
CA PRO A 51 -9.48 7.96 10.93
C PRO A 51 -8.19 8.77 10.84
N MET A 52 -7.23 8.28 10.06
CA MET A 52 -5.91 8.89 9.94
C MET A 52 -5.94 9.97 8.88
N CYS A 53 -6.01 11.22 9.34
CA CYS A 53 -5.55 12.36 8.55
C CYS A 53 -4.07 12.11 8.16
N SER A 54 -3.68 12.44 6.93
CA SER A 54 -2.32 12.25 6.41
C SER A 54 -1.92 10.80 6.09
N SER A 55 -2.84 10.00 5.56
CA SER A 55 -2.54 8.65 5.07
C SER A 55 -2.01 8.63 3.63
N GLY A 56 -1.13 7.66 3.34
CA GLY A 56 -0.59 7.43 2.00
C GLY A 56 0.19 6.12 1.91
N ALA A 57 0.75 5.82 0.74
CA ALA A 57 1.56 4.62 0.51
C ALA A 57 2.87 4.98 -0.19
N TYR A 58 3.98 4.42 0.30
CA TYR A 58 5.27 4.44 -0.38
C TYR A 58 5.42 3.17 -1.20
N ILE A 59 5.71 3.31 -2.48
CA ILE A 59 5.73 2.21 -3.45
C ILE A 59 7.04 2.26 -4.22
N ASN A 60 7.75 1.14 -4.22
CA ASN A 60 8.81 0.86 -5.19
C ASN A 60 8.23 -0.07 -6.26
N ILE A 61 8.15 0.41 -7.51
CA ILE A 61 7.52 -0.37 -8.60
C ILE A 61 8.49 -1.35 -9.28
N GLY A 62 9.73 -1.41 -8.82
CA GLY A 62 10.81 -2.14 -9.48
C GLY A 62 11.31 -1.47 -10.75
N HIS A 63 12.51 -1.84 -11.19
CA HIS A 63 13.07 -1.32 -12.42
C HIS A 63 12.49 -2.02 -13.65
N ALA A 64 12.07 -1.22 -14.63
CA ALA A 64 11.86 -1.68 -15.99
C ALA A 64 13.20 -2.05 -16.68
N ARG A 65 13.10 -2.75 -17.81
CA ARG A 65 14.20 -2.98 -18.74
C ARG A 65 13.78 -2.44 -20.12
N PRO A 66 14.41 -1.38 -20.65
CA PRO A 66 15.54 -0.62 -20.09
C PRO A 66 15.17 0.14 -18.80
N ARG A 67 16.18 0.51 -18.00
CA ARG A 67 15.97 1.22 -16.73
C ARG A 67 15.38 2.61 -17.00
N ILE A 68 14.40 2.99 -16.17
CA ILE A 68 13.74 4.29 -16.21
C ILE A 68 13.91 5.03 -14.88
N LYS A 69 13.79 6.36 -14.93
CA LYS A 69 13.73 7.25 -13.75
C LYS A 69 12.35 7.91 -13.70
N LEU A 70 11.62 7.70 -12.62
CA LEU A 70 10.36 8.39 -12.35
C LEU A 70 10.63 9.82 -11.86
N GLY A 71 9.73 10.75 -12.18
CA GLY A 71 9.80 12.13 -11.71
C GLY A 71 10.46 13.14 -12.65
N GLY A 72 10.68 12.83 -13.92
CA GLY A 72 11.13 13.81 -14.94
C GLY A 72 10.05 14.82 -15.38
N GLY A 73 8.92 14.86 -14.67
CA GLY A 73 7.70 15.58 -14.99
C GLY A 73 6.60 15.15 -14.02
N GLY A 74 5.36 14.94 -14.51
CA GLY A 74 4.29 14.36 -13.71
C GLY A 74 4.42 12.83 -13.58
N THR A 75 4.03 12.28 -12.44
CA THR A 75 3.93 10.82 -12.21
C THR A 75 2.53 10.51 -11.73
N TYR A 76 1.88 9.50 -12.33
CA TYR A 76 0.48 9.17 -12.04
C TYR A 76 0.29 7.66 -11.96
N ILE A 77 -0.62 7.23 -11.09
CA ILE A 77 -1.18 5.88 -11.08
C ILE A 77 -2.66 6.02 -11.37
N ASN A 78 -3.15 5.48 -12.49
CA ASN A 78 -4.56 5.55 -12.88
C ASN A 78 -5.13 6.98 -12.82
N ASN A 79 -4.40 7.96 -13.38
CA ASN A 79 -4.71 9.40 -13.35
C ASN A 79 -4.66 10.07 -11.96
N VAL A 80 -4.35 9.34 -10.89
CA VAL A 80 -4.11 9.91 -9.57
C VAL A 80 -2.64 10.33 -9.47
N PRO A 81 -2.34 11.57 -9.05
CA PRO A 81 -0.96 12.02 -8.93
C PRO A 81 -0.20 11.21 -7.88
N ALA A 82 1.04 10.86 -8.22
CA ALA A 82 2.01 10.25 -7.33
C ALA A 82 3.26 11.12 -7.25
N TYR A 83 3.84 11.23 -6.07
CA TYR A 83 5.00 12.04 -5.77
C TYR A 83 6.27 11.23 -6.01
N ALA A 84 7.10 11.67 -6.95
CA ALA A 84 8.43 11.12 -7.20
C ALA A 84 9.51 12.00 -6.52
N GLY A 85 10.79 11.73 -6.80
CA GLY A 85 11.91 12.50 -6.26
C GLY A 85 12.68 11.80 -5.14
N PHE A 86 12.29 10.58 -4.81
CA PHE A 86 13.05 9.67 -3.94
C PHE A 86 14.13 8.96 -4.77
N ALA A 87 14.15 7.62 -4.80
CA ALA A 87 15.04 6.86 -5.67
C ALA A 87 14.57 6.83 -7.14
N ALA A 88 15.11 5.88 -7.93
CA ALA A 88 14.87 5.84 -9.37
C ALA A 88 13.41 5.49 -9.72
N VAL A 89 12.80 4.57 -8.98
CA VAL A 89 11.47 3.98 -9.25
C VAL A 89 10.57 3.99 -8.02
N ASP A 90 10.85 4.93 -7.12
CA ASP A 90 10.14 5.09 -5.87
C ASP A 90 9.16 6.26 -5.98
N ILE A 91 7.96 6.04 -5.47
CA ILE A 91 6.86 7.02 -5.47
C ILE A 91 6.11 6.96 -4.15
N TYR A 92 5.49 8.08 -3.78
CA TYR A 92 4.54 8.17 -2.69
C TYR A 92 3.18 8.59 -3.23
N ILE A 93 2.09 7.98 -2.76
CA ILE A 93 0.72 8.34 -3.16
C ILE A 93 -0.11 8.70 -1.93
N GLY A 94 -0.81 9.83 -1.99
CA GLY A 94 -1.73 10.24 -0.92
C GLY A 94 -3.05 9.47 -1.00
N ALA A 95 -3.58 9.01 0.14
CA ALA A 95 -4.82 8.23 0.18
C ALA A 95 -6.05 9.02 -0.31
N THR A 96 -5.98 10.34 -0.27
CA THR A 96 -7.04 11.26 -0.71
C THR A 96 -6.65 12.06 -1.96
N ALA A 97 -5.54 11.71 -2.62
CA ALA A 97 -5.11 12.39 -3.84
C ALA A 97 -6.19 12.19 -4.93
N LEU A 98 -6.63 13.30 -5.53
CA LEU A 98 -7.61 13.30 -6.60
C LEU A 98 -6.92 13.50 -7.95
N PRO A 99 -7.46 12.95 -9.05
CA PRO A 99 -7.04 13.31 -10.39
C PRO A 99 -7.09 14.82 -10.62
N ASP A 100 -6.18 15.33 -11.45
CA ASP A 100 -6.10 16.76 -11.74
C ASP A 100 -7.40 17.31 -12.35
N ASN A 101 -8.10 16.48 -13.11
CA ASN A 101 -9.37 16.79 -13.77
C ASN A 101 -10.61 16.46 -12.94
N ASP A 102 -10.47 16.13 -11.65
CA ASP A 102 -11.62 15.93 -10.78
C ASP A 102 -12.41 17.25 -10.63
N PRO A 103 -13.75 17.26 -10.83
CA PRO A 103 -14.57 18.48 -10.75
C PRO A 103 -14.68 19.04 -9.32
N ARG A 104 -14.23 18.29 -8.31
CA ARG A 104 -14.20 18.66 -6.89
C ARG A 104 -15.55 19.26 -6.48
N ASN A 105 -15.49 20.43 -5.83
CA ASN A 105 -16.65 21.23 -5.48
C ASN A 105 -16.78 22.49 -6.36
N GLN A 106 -16.26 22.47 -7.59
CA GLN A 106 -16.23 23.66 -8.45
C GLN A 106 -17.63 24.09 -8.95
N ILE A 107 -18.59 23.18 -9.04
CA ILE A 107 -19.96 23.47 -9.51
C ILE A 107 -20.87 23.71 -8.31
N HIS A 108 -21.29 24.95 -8.05
CA HIS A 108 -22.19 25.30 -6.95
C HIS A 108 -23.55 24.55 -7.04
N PRO A 109 -24.10 24.00 -5.95
CA PRO A 109 -23.64 24.11 -4.56
C PRO A 109 -22.43 23.23 -4.17
N GLY A 110 -21.94 22.39 -5.08
CA GLY A 110 -20.90 21.40 -4.86
C GLY A 110 -21.54 20.05 -4.53
N LYS A 111 -21.09 18.95 -5.16
CA LYS A 111 -21.58 17.61 -4.80
C LYS A 111 -21.00 17.09 -3.49
N PHE A 112 -19.97 17.76 -2.95
CA PHE A 112 -19.31 17.43 -1.68
C PHE A 112 -19.05 15.93 -1.54
N ARG A 113 -18.52 15.29 -2.59
CA ARG A 113 -18.26 13.83 -2.59
C ARG A 113 -17.07 13.44 -1.71
N TYR A 114 -16.19 14.39 -1.40
CA TYR A 114 -14.88 14.16 -0.79
C TYR A 114 -14.70 14.89 0.55
N VAL A 115 -15.78 15.11 1.30
CA VAL A 115 -15.74 15.85 2.57
C VAL A 115 -14.79 15.14 3.54
N GLY A 116 -13.72 15.83 3.92
CA GLY A 116 -12.85 15.47 5.03
C GLY A 116 -13.53 15.77 6.37
N VAL A 117 -13.13 14.99 7.37
CA VAL A 117 -13.63 14.88 8.74
C VAL A 117 -14.26 16.18 9.30
N THR A 118 -15.55 16.11 9.65
CA THR A 118 -16.18 16.95 10.70
C THR A 118 -15.62 16.59 12.07
#